data_AF-A0A962MLK6-F1
#
_entry.id   AF-A0A962MLK6-F1
#
_cell.length_a   1.000
_cell.length_b   1.000
_cell.length_c   1.000
_cell.angle_alpha   90.00
_cell.angle_beta   90.00
_cell.angle_gamma   90.00
#
_symmetry.space_group_name_H-M   'P 1'
#
loop_
_entity.id
_entity.type
_entity.pdbx_description
1 polymer ?
#
loop_
_entity_poly.entity_id
_entity_poly.type
_entity_poly.pdbx_seq_one_letter_code
_entity_poly.pdbx_strand_id
1 'polypeptide(L)'
;MNRENRWLLPEGVDELTPPETWRLENLRRKLLDLYGSWGYELVMPPFVEFLESLLTGTGRDLELQTFKLIDQLSGRTLGVRADMTPQVARIDAHSLQQ
;
A
#
# COMPACT_ATOMS: atom_id res chain seq x y z
N MET A 1 6.58 -5.92 -35.39
CA MET A 1 6.83 -6.33 -33.99
C MET A 1 8.28 -6.01 -33.69
N ASN A 2 8.54 -4.79 -33.23
CA ASN A 2 9.89 -4.32 -32.96
C ASN A 2 10.38 -5.03 -31.69
N ARG A 3 11.67 -5.36 -31.58
CA ARG A 3 12.24 -6.00 -30.38
C ARG A 3 12.03 -5.06 -29.19
N GLU A 4 10.96 -5.30 -28.46
CA GLU A 4 10.54 -4.43 -27.36
C GLU A 4 11.60 -4.45 -26.26
N ASN A 5 11.83 -3.26 -25.75
CA ASN A 5 12.81 -2.93 -24.75
C ASN A 5 12.44 -3.72 -23.47
N ARG A 6 13.06 -4.89 -23.25
CA ARG A 6 12.72 -5.90 -22.23
C ARG A 6 12.81 -5.40 -20.76
N TRP A 7 13.20 -4.15 -20.57
CA TRP A 7 13.49 -3.51 -19.28
C TRP A 7 12.65 -2.25 -19.07
N LEU A 8 11.48 -2.15 -19.73
CA LEU A 8 10.55 -1.05 -19.49
C LEU A 8 9.74 -1.31 -18.23
N LEU A 9 9.80 -0.37 -17.30
CA LEU A 9 8.88 -0.30 -16.18
C LEU A 9 7.60 0.44 -16.62
N PRO A 10 6.44 0.12 -16.02
CA PRO A 10 5.23 0.93 -16.20
C PRO A 10 5.47 2.39 -15.80
N GLU A 11 4.71 3.30 -16.39
CA GLU A 11 4.72 4.70 -15.97
C GLU A 11 4.43 4.83 -14.48
N GLY A 12 5.25 5.62 -13.76
CA GLY A 12 5.13 5.81 -12.31
C GLY A 12 5.71 4.68 -11.45
N VAL A 13 6.36 3.68 -12.06
CA VAL A 13 7.08 2.62 -11.36
C VAL A 13 8.58 2.80 -11.57
N ASP A 14 9.30 2.98 -10.47
CA ASP A 14 10.75 3.18 -10.47
C ASP A 14 11.45 2.05 -9.70
N GLU A 15 12.74 1.87 -10.00
CA GLU A 15 13.66 1.04 -9.23
C GLU A 15 14.75 1.91 -8.58
N LEU A 16 15.22 1.51 -7.40
CA LEU A 16 16.22 2.26 -6.65
C LEU A 16 17.58 1.57 -6.72
N THR A 17 18.63 2.36 -6.94
CA THR A 17 20.02 1.88 -6.86
C THR A 17 20.43 1.61 -5.41
N PRO A 18 21.47 0.80 -5.15
CA PRO A 18 21.87 0.48 -3.77
C PRO A 18 22.08 1.71 -2.85
N PRO A 19 22.74 2.81 -3.28
CA PRO A 19 22.86 4.01 -2.46
C PRO A 19 21.53 4.73 -2.19
N GLU A 20 20.56 4.65 -3.10
CA GLU A 20 19.22 5.23 -2.92
C GLU A 20 18.38 4.41 -1.95
N THR A 21 18.39 3.08 -2.11
CA THR A 21 17.71 2.16 -1.20
C THR A 21 18.19 2.33 0.25
N TRP A 22 19.51 2.42 0.47
CA TRP A 22 20.05 2.66 1.81
C TRP A 22 19.65 4.02 2.39
N ARG A 23 19.55 5.07 1.55
CA ARG A 23 19.06 6.37 2.01
C ARG A 23 17.59 6.31 2.43
N LEU A 24 16.74 5.65 1.64
CA LEU A 24 15.32 5.48 1.95
C LEU A 24 15.12 4.69 3.25
N GLU A 25 15.79 3.56 3.40
CA GLU A 25 15.64 2.72 4.59
C GLU A 25 16.20 3.38 5.86
N ASN A 26 17.26 4.17 5.74
CA ASN A 26 17.75 4.97 6.87
C ASN A 26 16.76 6.07 7.30
N LEU A 27 16.07 6.69 6.35
CA LEU A 27 15.01 7.65 6.65
C LEU A 27 13.82 6.95 7.31
N ARG A 28 13.38 5.81 6.76
CA ARG A 28 12.32 4.99 7.34
C ARG A 28 12.60 4.64 8.79
N ARG A 29 13.80 4.14 9.09
CA ARG A 29 14.22 3.79 10.46
C ARG A 29 14.08 4.98 11.41
N LYS A 30 14.59 6.16 11.03
CA LYS A 30 14.46 7.38 11.85
C LYS A 30 13.02 7.75 12.14
N LEU A 31 12.13 7.61 11.16
CA LEU A 31 10.70 7.88 11.35
C LEU A 31 10.05 6.86 12.29
N LEU A 32 10.37 5.57 12.13
CA LEU A 32 9.85 4.52 13.01
C LEU A 32 10.33 4.69 14.45
N ASP A 33 11.61 5.02 14.66
CA ASP A 33 12.16 5.28 15.99
C ASP A 33 11.50 6.50 16.65
N LEU A 34 11.23 7.56 15.87
CA LEU A 34 10.50 8.74 16.34
C LEU A 34 9.08 8.38 16.79
N TYR A 35 8.30 7.71 15.94
CA TYR A 35 6.92 7.35 16.30
C TYR A 35 6.86 6.37 17.47
N GLY A 36 7.80 5.41 17.53
CA GLY A 36 7.95 4.50 18.66
C GLY A 36 8.23 5.25 19.96
N SER A 37 9.06 6.30 19.93
CA SER A 37 9.33 7.14 21.12
C SER A 37 8.09 7.92 21.62
N TRP A 38 7.08 8.10 20.78
CA TRP A 38 5.80 8.74 21.12
C TRP A 38 4.71 7.73 21.50
N GLY A 39 5.04 6.43 21.57
CA GLY A 39 4.11 5.38 21.98
C GLY A 39 3.22 4.83 20.87
N TYR A 40 3.49 5.14 19.60
CA TYR A 40 2.77 4.53 18.48
C TYR A 40 3.24 3.09 18.26
N GLU A 41 2.29 2.20 17.95
CA GLU A 41 2.58 0.82 17.55
C GLU A 41 2.58 0.68 16.02
N LEU A 42 3.56 -0.07 15.50
CA LEU A 42 3.70 -0.29 14.07
C LEU A 42 2.78 -1.42 13.61
N VAL A 43 1.88 -1.10 12.67
CA VAL A 43 1.05 -2.08 11.96
C VAL A 43 1.44 -2.15 10.48
N MET A 44 1.17 -3.30 9.84
CA MET A 44 1.45 -3.52 8.42
C MET A 44 0.21 -4.08 7.71
N PRO A 45 -0.70 -3.22 7.22
CA PRO A 45 -1.84 -3.67 6.44
C PRO A 45 -1.39 -4.16 5.05
N PRO A 46 -2.17 -5.05 4.40
CA PRO A 46 -1.84 -5.58 3.07
C PRO A 46 -1.87 -4.48 1.99
N PHE A 47 -1.07 -4.62 0.93
CA PHE A 47 -1.08 -3.66 -0.19
C PHE A 47 -2.28 -3.86 -1.13
N VAL A 48 -2.79 -5.09 -1.22
CA VAL A 48 -3.88 -5.47 -2.10
C VAL A 48 -5.02 -6.03 -1.25
N GLU A 49 -6.23 -5.52 -1.44
CA GLU A 49 -7.45 -6.01 -0.80
C GLU A 49 -8.60 -6.03 -1.81
N PHE A 50 -9.75 -6.60 -1.42
CA PHE A 50 -10.97 -6.43 -2.21
C PHE A 50 -11.31 -4.95 -2.32
N LEU A 51 -11.69 -4.51 -3.53
CA LEU A 51 -11.99 -3.11 -3.80
C LEU A 51 -13.08 -2.57 -2.87
N GLU A 52 -14.09 -3.39 -2.57
CA GLU A 52 -15.17 -3.08 -1.63
C GLU A 52 -14.66 -2.77 -0.22
N SER A 53 -13.59 -3.44 0.23
CA SER A 53 -12.96 -3.19 1.53
C SER A 53 -12.21 -1.86 1.55
N LEU A 54 -11.51 -1.52 0.46
CA LEU A 54 -10.72 -0.27 0.34
C LEU A 54 -11.61 0.97 0.23
N LEU A 55 -12.76 0.85 -0.45
CA LEU A 55 -13.67 1.97 -0.71
C LEU A 55 -14.76 2.14 0.37
N THR A 56 -14.49 1.68 1.59
CA THR A 56 -15.39 1.90 2.74
C THR A 56 -15.15 3.27 3.37
N GLY A 57 -16.22 3.89 3.90
CA GLY A 57 -16.12 5.19 4.59
C GLY A 57 -15.53 6.29 3.71
N THR A 58 -14.45 6.92 4.19
CA THR A 58 -13.70 7.97 3.47
C THR A 58 -12.92 7.45 2.26
N GLY A 59 -12.78 6.13 2.09
CA GLY A 59 -12.04 5.52 0.98
C GLY A 59 -12.68 5.70 -0.40
N ARG A 60 -13.96 6.10 -0.49
CA ARG A 60 -14.64 6.32 -1.78
C ARG A 60 -13.99 7.42 -2.61
N ASP A 61 -13.47 8.46 -1.96
CA ASP A 61 -12.81 9.57 -2.65
C ASP A 61 -11.49 9.14 -3.32
N LEU A 62 -10.95 7.99 -2.92
CA LEU A 62 -9.71 7.41 -3.45
C LEU A 62 -9.95 6.39 -4.56
N GLU A 63 -11.19 6.20 -5.03
CA GLU A 63 -11.50 5.20 -6.06
C GLU A 63 -10.71 5.46 -7.35
N LEU A 64 -10.60 6.72 -7.78
CA LEU A 64 -9.87 7.11 -8.98
C LEU A 64 -8.35 6.92 -8.84
N GLN A 65 -7.85 6.85 -7.60
CA GLN A 65 -6.44 6.66 -7.28
C GLN A 65 -6.10 5.18 -6.98
N THR A 66 -7.12 4.31 -6.96
CA THR A 66 -6.95 2.89 -6.66
C THR A 66 -6.71 2.12 -7.95
N PHE A 67 -5.56 1.47 -8.06
CA PHE A 67 -5.27 0.59 -9.21
C PHE A 67 -6.08 -0.70 -9.08
N LYS A 68 -6.94 -0.99 -10.06
CA LYS A 68 -7.89 -2.11 -10.02
C LYS A 68 -7.33 -3.34 -10.75
N LEU A 69 -7.48 -4.51 -10.13
CA LEU A 69 -7.06 -5.81 -10.65
C LEU A 69 -8.23 -6.80 -10.55
N ILE A 70 -8.26 -7.82 -11.39
CA ILE A 70 -9.23 -8.92 -11.28
C ILE A 70 -8.56 -10.14 -10.69
N ASP A 71 -9.07 -10.62 -9.56
CA ASP A 71 -8.72 -11.94 -9.03
C ASP A 71 -9.27 -13.01 -9.97
N GLN A 72 -8.38 -13.73 -10.65
CA GLN A 72 -8.75 -14.74 -11.63
C GLN A 72 -9.42 -15.96 -11.00
N LEU A 73 -9.17 -16.23 -9.72
CA LEU A 73 -9.75 -17.40 -9.04
C LEU A 73 -11.19 -17.13 -8.60
N SER A 74 -11.45 -15.98 -7.99
CA SER A 74 -12.78 -15.64 -7.46
C SER A 74 -13.64 -14.77 -8.39
N GLY A 75 -13.05 -14.15 -9.41
CA GLY A 75 -13.69 -13.15 -10.26
C GLY A 75 -13.91 -11.79 -9.59
N ARG A 76 -13.48 -11.62 -8.33
CA ARG A 76 -13.67 -10.37 -7.59
C ARG A 76 -12.66 -9.30 -8.02
N THR A 77 -13.06 -8.04 -7.87
CA THR A 77 -12.15 -6.91 -8.11
C THR A 77 -11.30 -6.67 -6.86
N LEU A 78 -9.99 -6.68 -7.04
CA LEU A 78 -8.99 -6.26 -6.07
C LEU A 78 -8.56 -4.83 -6.36
N GLY A 79 -8.08 -4.12 -5.34
CA GLY A 79 -7.44 -2.83 -5.48
C GLY A 79 -6.05 -2.82 -4.85
N VAL A 80 -5.10 -2.14 -5.50
CA VAL A 80 -3.87 -1.69 -4.84
C VAL A 80 -4.22 -0.40 -4.11
N ARG A 81 -4.00 -0.39 -2.79
CA ARG A 81 -4.40 0.72 -1.92
C ARG A 81 -3.78 2.06 -2.36
N ALA A 82 -4.58 3.13 -2.30
CA ALA A 82 -4.10 4.51 -2.47
C ALA A 82 -3.61 5.12 -1.15
N ASP A 83 -4.19 4.68 -0.02
CA ASP A 83 -3.77 5.04 1.33
C ASP A 83 -3.87 3.82 2.26
N MET A 84 -3.47 3.96 3.53
CA MET A 84 -3.61 2.89 4.53
C MET A 84 -4.67 3.17 5.60
N THR A 85 -5.28 4.36 5.62
CA THR A 85 -6.16 4.83 6.71
C THR A 85 -7.36 3.92 6.96
N PRO A 86 -8.13 3.49 5.94
CA PRO A 86 -9.27 2.58 6.14
C PRO A 86 -8.83 1.24 6.72
N GLN A 87 -7.65 0.77 6.32
CA GLN A 87 -7.10 -0.50 6.78
C GLN A 87 -6.65 -0.42 8.24
N VAL A 88 -6.01 0.68 8.64
CA VAL A 88 -5.63 0.95 10.03
C VAL A 88 -6.87 1.08 10.91
N ALA A 89 -7.89 1.82 10.48
CA ALA A 89 -9.16 1.94 11.20
C ALA A 89 -9.85 0.57 11.37
N ARG A 90 -9.76 -0.30 10.37
CA ARG A 90 -10.26 -1.67 10.45
C ARG A 90 -9.48 -2.52 11.45
N ILE A 91 -8.14 -2.40 11.50
CA ILE A 91 -7.31 -3.08 12.50
C ILE A 91 -7.69 -2.64 13.91
N ASP A 92 -7.84 -1.33 14.13
CA ASP A 92 -8.26 -0.75 15.42
C ASP A 92 -9.66 -1.24 15.84
N ALA A 93 -10.63 -1.23 14.93
CA ALA A 93 -11.97 -1.73 15.21
C ALA A 93 -11.99 -3.23 15.60
N HIS A 94 -11.07 -4.03 15.08
CA HIS A 94 -10.96 -5.46 15.41
C HIS A 94 -10.13 -5.74 16.66
N SER A 95 -9.14 -4.91 16.99
CA SER A 95 -8.32 -5.09 18.21
C SER A 95 -9.13 -4.85 19.48
N LEU A 96 -10.16 -3.99 19.43
CA LEU A 96 -11.10 -3.71 20.52
C LEU A 96 -12.17 -4.80 20.74
N GLN A 97 -12.24 -5.81 19.87
CA GLN A 97 -13.17 -6.94 20.00
C GLN A 97 -12.53 -8.19 20.62
N GLN A 98 -11.30 -8.08 21.10
CA GLN A 98 -10.60 -9.10 21.92
C GLN A 98 -10.52 -8.65 23.37
#